data_AF-A0A955E883-F1
#
_entry.id   AF-A0A955E883-F1
#
_cell.length_a   1.000
_cell.length_b   1.000
_cell.length_c   1.000
_cell.angle_alpha   90.00
_cell.angle_beta   90.00
_cell.angle_gamma   90.00
#
_symmetry.space_group_name_H-M   'P 1'
#
loop_
_entity.id
_entity.type
_entity.pdbx_description
1 polymer ?
#
loop_
_entity_poly.entity_id
_entity_poly.type
_entity_poly.pdbx_seq_one_letter_code
_entity_poly.pdbx_strand_id
1 'polypeptide(L)'
;MSEGARIRSVEALRPLRAAILVFARDVASILSSAEAEIAKTIDWLQRDRVTYWRAETQRRGEMLARAKSDLYRAQIQKKSLVDEKKAIGRAKEALRDAEERLEASRKWAVRLEHDRALYAGAVQGLSVSVSIDLPKAAAMLELMSRSLDEYVALSASWADGTLEDSPGTVRQAMSRGGSAGGGMPVEAEVVAAVRAMLPGLLEREAAPSIESADVSLGARRATEVVGDAVIEGEMPDDRLRVVIDARVIREDLLFLVRDGDALPGDSGWFVAGAPTLHGEPRLVSATIGQVREAWPDLEAYWRAGTEMVIAVEGERVRVLRALSDDSGTIRDQPEEDASS
;
A
#
# COMPACT_ATOMS: atom_id res chain seq x y z
N MET A 1 -9.66 9.75 23.26
CA MET A 1 -8.89 8.49 23.14
C MET A 1 -7.83 8.70 22.10
N SER A 2 -6.66 9.13 22.56
CA SER A 2 -5.44 9.27 21.78
C SER A 2 -4.90 7.87 21.51
N GLU A 3 -5.09 7.37 20.29
CA GLU A 3 -4.30 6.24 19.84
C GLU A 3 -3.10 6.83 19.08
N GLY A 4 -2.13 7.34 19.84
CA GLY A 4 -0.79 7.56 19.30
C GLY A 4 -0.34 6.24 18.67
N ALA A 5 0.01 6.27 17.39
CA ALA A 5 0.48 5.08 16.71
C ALA A 5 1.74 4.59 17.45
N ARG A 6 1.59 3.56 18.27
CA ARG A 6 2.71 2.87 18.92
C ARG A 6 3.45 2.11 17.83
N ILE A 7 4.26 2.82 17.07
CA ILE A 7 5.12 2.25 16.03
C ILE A 7 6.25 1.53 16.75
N ARG A 8 6.02 0.26 17.12
CA ARG A 8 6.99 -0.56 17.85
C ARG A 8 8.09 -1.14 16.94
N SER A 9 7.93 -1.08 15.62
CA SER A 9 8.90 -1.65 14.67
C SER A 9 8.66 -1.20 13.22
N VAL A 10 9.10 0.01 12.84
CA VAL A 10 9.17 0.42 11.41
C VAL A 10 10.03 -0.57 10.61
N GLU A 11 11.09 -1.07 11.23
CA GLU A 11 12.04 -2.02 10.66
C GLU A 11 11.42 -3.37 10.27
N ALA A 12 10.21 -3.70 10.75
CA ALA A 12 9.53 -4.95 10.41
C ALA A 12 8.72 -4.87 9.10
N LEU A 13 8.42 -3.68 8.60
CA LEU A 13 7.58 -3.52 7.40
C LEU A 13 8.28 -4.00 6.13
N ARG A 14 9.57 -3.69 5.97
CA ARG A 14 10.36 -4.13 4.80
C ARG A 14 10.57 -5.65 4.78
N PRO A 15 10.98 -6.31 5.89
CA PRO A 15 11.03 -7.77 5.97
C PRO A 15 9.67 -8.44 5.76
N LEU A 16 8.58 -7.87 6.30
CA LEU A 16 7.23 -8.40 6.10
C LEU A 16 6.82 -8.33 4.62
N ARG A 17 7.06 -7.20 3.95
CA ARG A 17 6.82 -7.06 2.52
C ARG A 17 7.60 -8.10 1.73
N ALA A 18 8.89 -8.25 2.03
CA ALA A 18 9.73 -9.27 1.38
C ALA A 18 9.19 -10.68 1.61
N ALA A 19 8.78 -11.01 2.84
CA ALA A 19 8.19 -12.29 3.19
C ALA A 19 6.88 -12.56 2.45
N ILE A 20 6.00 -11.55 2.31
CA ILE A 20 4.75 -11.66 1.54
C ILE A 20 5.04 -11.94 0.06
N LEU A 21 5.98 -11.23 -0.54
CA LEU A 21 6.33 -11.43 -1.95
C LEU A 21 6.96 -12.81 -2.21
N VAL A 22 7.85 -13.26 -1.31
CA VAL A 22 8.44 -14.60 -1.37
C VAL A 22 7.35 -15.67 -1.21
N PHE A 23 6.50 -15.54 -0.20
CA PHE A 23 5.38 -16.45 0.03
C PHE A 23 4.44 -16.51 -1.18
N ALA A 24 4.05 -15.35 -1.74
CA ALA A 24 3.18 -15.30 -2.89
C ALA A 24 3.79 -16.00 -4.11
N ARG A 25 5.07 -15.74 -4.40
CA ARG A 25 5.81 -16.42 -5.48
C ARG A 25 5.86 -17.93 -5.26
N ASP A 26 6.23 -18.37 -4.06
CA ASP A 26 6.44 -19.78 -3.76
C ASP A 26 5.12 -20.55 -3.81
N VAL A 27 4.04 -20.01 -3.25
CA VAL A 27 2.70 -20.61 -3.35
C VAL A 27 2.21 -20.65 -4.79
N ALA A 28 2.34 -19.56 -5.55
CA ALA A 28 1.95 -19.55 -6.96
C ALA A 28 2.69 -20.63 -7.77
N SER A 29 3.99 -20.80 -7.52
CA SER A 29 4.81 -21.84 -8.16
C SER A 29 4.35 -23.25 -7.78
N ILE A 30 4.08 -23.50 -6.50
CA ILE A 30 3.61 -24.81 -6.02
C ILE A 30 2.23 -25.14 -6.61
N LEU A 31 1.30 -24.18 -6.59
CA LEU A 31 -0.03 -24.37 -7.15
C LEU A 31 0.01 -24.66 -8.65
N SER A 32 0.85 -23.93 -9.40
CA SER A 32 1.04 -24.16 -10.84
C SER A 32 1.67 -25.52 -11.12
N SER A 33 2.64 -25.94 -10.31
CA SER A 33 3.29 -27.25 -10.45
C SER A 33 2.30 -28.39 -10.17
N ALA A 34 1.51 -28.26 -9.11
CA ALA A 34 0.48 -29.25 -8.76
C ALA A 34 -0.58 -29.37 -9.87
N GLU A 35 -1.07 -28.26 -10.42
CA GLU A 35 -2.03 -28.29 -11.53
C GLU A 35 -1.43 -28.96 -12.78
N ALA A 36 -0.15 -28.68 -13.09
CA ALA A 36 0.54 -29.31 -14.21
C ALA A 36 0.70 -30.83 -14.03
N GLU A 37 1.02 -31.30 -12.82
CA GLU A 37 1.12 -32.73 -12.50
C GLU A 37 -0.23 -33.44 -12.57
N ILE A 38 -1.29 -32.81 -12.06
CA ILE A 38 -2.66 -33.33 -12.15
C ILE A 38 -3.07 -33.46 -13.63
N ALA A 39 -2.91 -32.37 -14.41
CA ALA A 39 -3.24 -32.37 -15.83
C ALA A 39 -2.46 -33.43 -16.61
N LYS A 40 -1.15 -33.56 -16.36
CA LYS A 40 -0.32 -34.60 -16.97
C LYS A 40 -0.78 -36.01 -16.61
N THR A 41 -1.16 -36.24 -15.36
CA THR A 41 -1.61 -37.55 -14.88
C THR A 41 -2.94 -37.94 -15.52
N ILE A 42 -3.87 -36.98 -15.64
CA ILE A 42 -5.15 -37.16 -16.34
C ILE A 42 -4.90 -37.48 -17.81
N ASP A 43 -4.05 -36.70 -18.48
CA ASP A 43 -3.75 -36.88 -19.90
C ASP A 43 -3.15 -38.26 -20.18
N TRP A 44 -2.17 -38.66 -19.36
CA TRP A 44 -1.57 -39.99 -19.41
C TRP A 44 -2.60 -41.11 -19.19
N LEU A 45 -3.55 -40.91 -18.29
CA LEU A 45 -4.57 -41.92 -18.02
C LEU A 45 -5.57 -42.04 -19.18
N GLN A 46 -6.03 -40.91 -19.69
CA GLN A 46 -7.03 -40.82 -20.77
C GLN A 46 -6.48 -41.22 -22.13
N ARG A 47 -5.29 -40.73 -22.49
CA ARG A 47 -4.70 -40.90 -23.82
C ARG A 47 -3.83 -42.14 -23.89
N ASP A 48 -2.90 -42.30 -22.96
CA ASP A 48 -1.94 -43.41 -23.02
C ASP A 48 -2.52 -44.69 -22.43
N ARG A 49 -2.98 -44.68 -21.18
CA ARG A 49 -3.33 -45.92 -20.46
C ARG A 49 -4.59 -46.58 -20.96
N VAL A 50 -5.65 -45.82 -21.23
CA VAL A 50 -6.87 -46.39 -21.81
C VAL A 50 -6.59 -46.99 -23.20
N THR A 51 -5.78 -46.32 -24.02
CA THR A 51 -5.39 -46.82 -25.35
C THR A 51 -4.52 -48.07 -25.25
N TYR A 52 -3.51 -48.04 -24.38
CA TYR A 52 -2.62 -49.17 -24.12
C TYR A 52 -3.40 -50.41 -23.68
N TRP A 53 -4.26 -50.28 -22.65
CA TRP A 53 -5.03 -51.43 -22.15
C TRP A 53 -6.07 -51.91 -23.16
N ARG A 54 -6.66 -51.02 -23.97
CA ARG A 54 -7.55 -51.42 -25.06
C ARG A 54 -6.80 -52.27 -26.10
N ALA A 55 -5.61 -51.86 -26.51
CA ALA A 55 -4.78 -52.63 -27.44
C ALA A 55 -4.35 -53.98 -26.83
N GLU A 56 -4.00 -53.98 -25.54
CA GLU A 56 -3.58 -55.18 -24.82
C GLU A 56 -4.74 -56.17 -24.63
N THR A 57 -5.96 -55.70 -24.33
CA THR A 57 -7.17 -56.54 -24.31
C THR A 57 -7.40 -57.21 -25.67
N GLN A 58 -7.27 -56.46 -26.78
CA GLN A 58 -7.40 -57.02 -28.11
C GLN A 58 -6.34 -58.09 -28.39
N ARG A 59 -5.06 -57.78 -28.11
CA ARG A 59 -3.93 -58.70 -28.31
C ARG A 59 -4.09 -59.99 -27.50
N ARG A 60 -4.47 -59.89 -26.22
CA ARG A 60 -4.70 -61.05 -25.36
C ARG A 60 -5.93 -61.85 -25.79
N GLY A 61 -6.96 -61.18 -26.32
CA GLY A 61 -8.13 -61.82 -26.93
C GLY A 61 -7.74 -62.68 -28.14
N GLU A 62 -6.87 -62.17 -29.01
CA GLU A 62 -6.32 -62.93 -30.13
C GLU A 62 -5.48 -64.13 -29.67
N MET A 63 -4.68 -63.99 -28.60
CA MET A 63 -3.94 -65.11 -28.01
C MET A 63 -4.87 -66.21 -27.48
N LEU A 64 -5.97 -65.84 -26.82
CA LEU A 64 -6.98 -66.78 -26.37
C LEU A 64 -7.66 -67.49 -27.55
N ALA A 65 -7.97 -66.77 -28.63
CA ALA A 65 -8.54 -67.35 -29.83
C ALA A 65 -7.57 -68.37 -30.47
N ARG A 66 -6.28 -68.02 -30.59
CA ARG A 66 -5.23 -68.94 -31.09
C ARG A 66 -5.12 -70.20 -30.21
N ALA A 67 -5.05 -70.04 -28.89
CA ALA A 67 -4.97 -71.17 -27.96
C ALA A 67 -6.19 -72.12 -28.07
N LYS A 68 -7.39 -71.58 -28.31
CA LYS A 68 -8.60 -72.38 -28.59
C LYS A 68 -8.49 -73.14 -29.91
N SER A 69 -7.99 -72.49 -30.97
CA SER A 69 -7.75 -73.15 -32.26
C SER A 69 -6.70 -74.26 -32.16
N ASP A 70 -5.64 -74.06 -31.39
CA ASP A 70 -4.59 -75.06 -31.17
C ASP A 70 -5.13 -76.27 -30.39
N LEU A 71 -5.95 -76.05 -29.36
CA LEU A 71 -6.65 -77.15 -28.66
C LEU A 71 -7.52 -77.95 -29.63
N TYR A 72 -8.29 -77.28 -30.49
CA TYR A 72 -9.14 -77.95 -31.47
C TYR A 72 -8.31 -78.79 -32.46
N ARG A 73 -7.17 -78.28 -32.93
CA ARG A 73 -6.23 -79.01 -33.79
C ARG A 73 -5.62 -80.23 -33.07
N ALA A 74 -5.20 -80.08 -31.81
CA ALA A 74 -4.67 -81.17 -31.00
C ALA A 74 -5.72 -82.27 -30.77
N GLN A 75 -6.98 -81.89 -30.60
CA GLN A 75 -8.11 -82.81 -30.46
C GLN A 75 -8.35 -83.63 -31.72
N ILE A 76 -8.29 -83.01 -32.90
CA ILE A 76 -8.38 -83.72 -34.20
C ILE A 76 -7.19 -84.67 -34.37
N GLN A 77 -5.98 -84.24 -34.00
CA GLN A 77 -4.76 -85.04 -34.12
C GLN A 77 -4.61 -86.13 -33.04
N LYS A 78 -5.59 -86.28 -32.13
CA LYS A 78 -5.58 -87.23 -30.99
C LYS A 78 -4.30 -87.15 -30.13
N LYS A 79 -3.74 -85.95 -29.99
CA LYS A 79 -2.58 -85.68 -29.11
C LYS A 79 -3.03 -85.48 -27.66
N SER A 80 -2.08 -85.48 -26.72
CA SER A 80 -2.33 -85.06 -25.34
C SER A 80 -2.88 -83.63 -25.32
N LEU A 81 -3.91 -83.37 -24.50
CA LEU A 81 -4.64 -82.08 -24.45
C LEU A 81 -4.34 -81.26 -23.18
N VAL A 82 -3.44 -81.75 -22.33
CA VAL A 82 -3.18 -81.18 -21.00
C VAL A 82 -2.54 -79.79 -21.12
N ASP A 83 -1.58 -79.65 -22.03
CA ASP A 83 -0.81 -78.41 -22.18
C ASP A 83 -1.63 -77.32 -22.85
N GLU A 84 -2.45 -77.66 -23.84
CA GLU A 84 -3.37 -76.75 -24.53
C GLU A 84 -4.48 -76.25 -23.59
N LYS A 85 -5.03 -77.12 -22.74
CA LYS A 85 -6.00 -76.72 -21.70
C LYS A 85 -5.37 -75.75 -20.69
N LYS A 86 -4.14 -76.00 -20.25
CA LYS A 86 -3.39 -75.06 -19.39
C LYS A 86 -3.09 -73.75 -20.11
N ALA A 87 -2.75 -73.78 -21.39
CA ALA A 87 -2.50 -72.59 -22.20
C ALA A 87 -3.74 -71.71 -22.33
N ILE A 88 -4.92 -72.30 -22.55
CA ILE A 88 -6.21 -71.58 -22.55
C ILE A 88 -6.49 -70.95 -21.18
N GLY A 89 -6.24 -71.69 -20.08
CA GLY A 89 -6.39 -71.17 -18.73
C GLY A 89 -5.57 -69.88 -18.51
N ARG A 90 -4.26 -69.94 -18.82
CA ARG A 90 -3.37 -68.78 -18.73
C ARG A 90 -3.79 -67.62 -19.64
N ALA A 91 -4.19 -67.90 -20.88
CA ALA A 91 -4.63 -66.86 -21.81
C ALA A 91 -5.94 -66.19 -21.35
N LYS A 92 -6.86 -66.95 -20.74
CA LYS A 92 -8.10 -66.43 -20.18
C LYS A 92 -7.86 -65.55 -18.96
N GLU A 93 -6.99 -65.98 -18.04
CA GLU A 93 -6.59 -65.18 -16.88
C GLU A 93 -5.90 -63.88 -17.31
N ALA A 94 -4.97 -63.95 -18.28
CA ALA A 94 -4.30 -62.78 -18.80
C ALA A 94 -5.28 -61.81 -19.47
N LEU A 95 -6.25 -62.30 -20.25
CA LEU A 95 -7.28 -61.44 -20.86
C LEU A 95 -8.11 -60.73 -19.77
N ARG A 96 -8.55 -61.47 -18.75
CA ARG A 96 -9.30 -60.92 -17.62
C ARG A 96 -8.53 -59.81 -16.89
N ASP A 97 -7.26 -60.02 -16.59
CA ASP A 97 -6.41 -58.98 -15.98
C ASP A 97 -6.33 -57.70 -16.84
N ALA A 98 -6.23 -57.84 -18.17
CA ALA A 98 -6.22 -56.68 -19.05
C ALA A 98 -7.58 -55.96 -19.10
N GLU A 99 -8.69 -56.70 -19.11
CA GLU A 99 -10.05 -56.14 -19.05
C GLU A 99 -10.29 -55.38 -17.73
N GLU A 100 -9.91 -55.97 -16.60
CA GLU A 100 -10.01 -55.34 -15.28
C GLU A 100 -9.18 -54.06 -15.21
N ARG A 101 -7.96 -54.06 -15.78
CA ARG A 101 -7.10 -52.87 -15.84
C ARG A 101 -7.65 -51.78 -16.77
N LEU A 102 -8.28 -52.17 -17.88
CA LEU A 102 -8.93 -51.23 -18.79
C LEU A 102 -10.11 -50.53 -18.11
N GLU A 103 -10.96 -51.31 -17.42
CA GLU A 103 -12.09 -50.77 -16.67
C GLU A 103 -11.62 -49.86 -15.53
N ALA A 104 -10.61 -50.29 -14.77
CA ALA A 104 -10.00 -49.48 -13.72
C ALA A 104 -9.44 -48.17 -14.29
N SER A 105 -8.72 -48.21 -15.43
CA SER A 105 -8.15 -47.01 -16.06
C SER A 105 -9.24 -46.01 -16.47
N ARG A 106 -10.35 -46.50 -17.05
CA ARG A 106 -11.50 -45.64 -17.40
C ARG A 106 -12.17 -45.04 -16.18
N LYS A 107 -12.38 -45.86 -15.14
CA LYS A 107 -12.98 -45.41 -13.87
C LYS A 107 -12.14 -44.31 -13.23
N TRP A 108 -10.83 -44.51 -13.15
CA TRP A 108 -9.91 -43.52 -12.59
C TRP A 108 -9.81 -42.26 -13.44
N ALA A 109 -9.90 -42.37 -14.78
CA ALA A 109 -9.89 -41.20 -15.67
C ALA A 109 -11.06 -40.25 -15.39
N VAL A 110 -12.27 -40.80 -15.23
CA VAL A 110 -13.47 -40.01 -14.90
C VAL A 110 -13.38 -39.46 -13.47
N ARG A 111 -12.95 -40.30 -12.52
CA ARG A 111 -12.86 -39.90 -11.11
C ARG A 111 -11.85 -38.76 -10.90
N LEU A 112 -10.69 -38.84 -11.54
CA LEU A 112 -9.63 -37.85 -11.40
C LEU A 112 -10.01 -36.50 -12.03
N GLU A 113 -10.77 -36.49 -13.13
CA GLU A 113 -11.30 -35.24 -13.71
C GLU A 113 -12.28 -34.55 -12.75
N HIS A 114 -13.17 -35.33 -12.13
CA HIS A 114 -14.09 -34.82 -11.11
C HIS A 114 -13.31 -34.27 -9.90
N ASP A 115 -12.34 -35.02 -9.39
CA ASP A 115 -11.56 -34.61 -8.22
C ASP A 115 -10.67 -33.40 -8.54
N ARG A 116 -10.20 -33.24 -9.79
CA ARG A 116 -9.55 -32.03 -10.28
C ARG A 116 -10.48 -30.81 -10.23
N ALA A 117 -11.74 -30.95 -10.64
CA ALA A 117 -12.69 -29.84 -10.57
C ALA A 117 -12.95 -29.38 -9.12
N LEU A 118 -13.04 -30.33 -8.18
CA LEU A 118 -13.14 -30.02 -6.75
C LEU A 118 -11.88 -29.34 -6.20
N TYR A 119 -10.70 -29.84 -6.59
CA TYR A 119 -9.41 -29.23 -6.25
C TYR A 119 -9.32 -27.79 -6.75
N ALA A 120 -9.66 -27.55 -8.02
CA ALA A 120 -9.63 -26.22 -8.62
C ALA A 120 -10.55 -25.26 -7.85
N GLY A 121 -11.77 -25.70 -7.49
CA GLY A 121 -12.69 -24.92 -6.67
C GLY A 121 -12.13 -24.60 -5.27
N ALA A 122 -11.50 -25.58 -4.61
CA ALA A 122 -10.94 -25.41 -3.27
C ALA A 122 -9.71 -24.47 -3.25
N VAL A 123 -8.90 -24.49 -4.31
CA VAL A 123 -7.67 -23.68 -4.42
C VAL A 123 -7.93 -22.30 -5.00
N GLN A 124 -9.05 -22.07 -5.68
CA GLN A 124 -9.35 -20.81 -6.38
C GLN A 124 -9.20 -19.58 -5.49
N GLY A 125 -9.71 -19.62 -4.25
CA GLY A 125 -9.59 -18.50 -3.31
C GLY A 125 -8.14 -18.18 -2.97
N LEU A 126 -7.34 -19.20 -2.67
CA LEU A 126 -5.91 -19.04 -2.39
C LEU A 126 -5.15 -18.51 -3.60
N SER A 127 -5.45 -19.03 -4.80
CA SER A 127 -4.85 -18.59 -6.06
C SER A 127 -5.11 -17.09 -6.32
N VAL A 128 -6.36 -16.64 -6.12
CA VAL A 128 -6.74 -15.22 -6.23
C VAL A 128 -6.01 -14.38 -5.19
N SER A 129 -6.00 -14.79 -3.93
CA SER A 129 -5.33 -14.02 -2.88
C SER A 129 -3.84 -13.90 -3.12
N VAL A 130 -3.19 -14.96 -3.59
CA VAL A 130 -1.75 -14.95 -3.90
C VAL A 130 -1.42 -14.08 -5.11
N SER A 131 -2.28 -14.06 -6.13
CA SER A 131 -2.03 -13.33 -7.38
C SER A 131 -2.47 -11.87 -7.35
N ILE A 132 -3.46 -11.52 -6.52
CA ILE A 132 -4.07 -10.18 -6.49
C ILE A 132 -3.91 -9.51 -5.12
N ASP A 133 -4.34 -10.18 -4.05
CA ASP A 133 -4.44 -9.53 -2.74
C ASP A 133 -3.08 -9.33 -2.07
N LEU A 134 -2.20 -10.32 -2.14
CA LEU A 134 -0.87 -10.25 -1.54
C LEU A 134 0.04 -9.21 -2.22
N PRO A 135 0.08 -9.09 -3.57
CA PRO A 135 0.79 -7.99 -4.22
C PRO A 135 0.25 -6.60 -3.84
N LYS A 136 -1.07 -6.46 -3.70
CA LYS A 136 -1.69 -5.21 -3.22
C LYS A 136 -1.26 -4.89 -1.79
N ALA A 137 -1.30 -5.87 -0.90
CA ALA A 137 -0.84 -5.72 0.49
C ALA A 137 0.66 -5.34 0.54
N ALA A 138 1.49 -5.97 -0.29
CA ALA A 138 2.90 -5.63 -0.41
C ALA A 138 3.13 -4.20 -0.93
N ALA A 139 2.32 -3.72 -1.87
CA ALA A 139 2.37 -2.34 -2.35
C ALA A 139 1.94 -1.34 -1.27
N MET A 140 0.92 -1.67 -0.48
CA MET A 140 0.46 -0.84 0.63
C MET A 140 1.50 -0.76 1.75
N LEU A 141 2.18 -1.87 2.08
CA LEU A 141 3.31 -1.88 3.01
C LEU A 141 4.49 -1.04 2.51
N GLU A 142 4.77 -1.04 1.21
CA GLU A 142 5.79 -0.18 0.61
C GLU A 142 5.43 1.30 0.77
N LEU A 143 4.17 1.66 0.50
CA LEU A 143 3.67 3.02 0.70
C LEU A 143 3.79 3.45 2.16
N MET A 144 3.39 2.58 3.10
CA MET A 144 3.53 2.83 4.54
C MET A 144 5.00 2.98 4.97
N SER A 145 5.89 2.13 4.45
CA SER A 145 7.33 2.25 4.72
C SER A 145 7.86 3.59 4.23
N ARG A 146 7.48 4.00 3.01
CA ARG A 146 7.91 5.26 2.43
C ARG A 146 7.38 6.47 3.20
N SER A 147 6.10 6.47 3.58
CA SER A 147 5.54 7.57 4.38
C SER A 147 6.21 7.68 5.75
N LEU A 148 6.61 6.54 6.34
CA LEU A 148 7.36 6.52 7.60
C LEU A 148 8.81 6.98 7.41
N ASP A 149 9.48 6.61 6.32
CA ASP A 149 10.82 7.12 6.00
C ASP A 149 10.78 8.65 5.80
N GLU A 150 9.76 9.16 5.10
CA GLU A 150 9.53 10.59 4.90
C GLU A 150 9.25 11.31 6.23
N TYR A 151 8.48 10.69 7.13
CA TYR A 151 8.23 11.22 8.48
C TYR A 151 9.51 11.23 9.35
N VAL A 152 10.32 10.16 9.30
CA VAL A 152 11.60 10.10 10.02
C VAL A 152 12.56 11.15 9.47
N ALA A 153 12.68 11.29 8.14
CA ALA A 153 13.51 12.30 7.50
C ALA A 153 13.07 13.73 7.88
N LEU A 154 11.75 13.98 7.94
CA LEU A 154 11.19 15.22 8.46
C LEU A 154 11.63 15.42 9.91
N SER A 155 11.38 14.47 10.81
CA SER A 155 11.78 14.60 12.23
C SER A 155 13.30 14.79 12.46
N ALA A 156 14.14 14.16 11.64
CA ALA A 156 15.61 14.28 11.71
C ALA A 156 16.09 15.64 11.19
N SER A 157 15.51 16.15 10.10
CA SER A 157 15.78 17.52 9.64
C SER A 157 15.35 18.57 10.67
N TRP A 158 14.34 18.26 11.50
CA TRP A 158 13.89 19.13 12.56
C TRP A 158 14.79 19.11 13.80
N ALA A 159 15.61 18.06 13.96
CA ALA A 159 16.60 17.91 15.02
C ALA A 159 18.00 18.42 14.65
N ASP A 160 18.38 18.39 13.36
CA ASP A 160 19.68 18.86 12.85
C ASP A 160 19.72 20.38 12.58
N GLY A 161 18.59 21.07 12.68
CA GLY A 161 18.47 22.53 12.54
C GLY A 161 19.06 23.35 13.70
N THR A 162 19.86 22.74 14.58
CA THR A 162 20.61 23.45 15.62
C THR A 162 22.10 23.33 15.33
N LEU A 163 22.70 24.49 15.07
CA LEU A 163 24.12 24.78 14.81
C LEU A 163 24.52 24.77 13.33
N GLU A 164 24.37 25.92 12.67
CA GLU A 164 25.47 26.57 11.96
C GLU A 164 25.11 28.03 11.62
N ASP A 165 25.31 28.91 12.59
CA ASP A 165 25.59 30.32 12.32
C ASP A 165 27.03 30.62 12.75
N SER A 166 27.95 30.61 11.79
CA SER A 166 29.18 31.41 11.83
C SER A 166 29.86 31.42 10.47
N PRO A 167 30.12 32.61 9.89
CA PRO A 167 30.82 32.73 8.63
C PRO A 167 32.34 32.57 8.83
N GLY A 168 32.94 31.74 7.99
CA GLY A 168 34.37 31.78 7.70
C GLY A 168 35.21 30.73 8.42
N THR A 169 35.56 29.66 7.70
CA THR A 169 36.96 29.26 7.47
C THR A 169 36.99 28.29 6.30
N VAL A 170 37.66 28.71 5.22
CA VAL A 170 38.06 27.85 4.11
C VAL A 170 38.96 26.74 4.65
N ARG A 171 38.53 25.48 4.57
CA ARG A 171 39.46 24.35 4.54
C ARG A 171 38.97 23.23 3.63
N GLN A 172 39.45 23.34 2.41
CA GLN A 172 39.52 22.33 1.38
C GLN A 172 40.26 21.06 1.89
N ALA A 173 39.58 19.91 1.87
CA ALA A 173 40.21 18.61 1.69
C ALA A 173 39.18 17.63 1.09
N MET A 174 39.44 17.26 -0.17
CA MET A 174 38.65 16.31 -0.96
C MET A 174 38.70 14.89 -0.40
N SER A 175 37.61 14.13 -0.53
CA SER A 175 37.65 12.81 -1.18
C SER A 175 36.27 12.15 -1.29
N ARG A 176 35.85 11.97 -2.56
CA ARG A 176 35.04 10.87 -3.12
C ARG A 176 33.54 10.79 -2.80
N GLY A 177 32.75 11.32 -3.74
CA GLY A 177 31.88 10.50 -4.59
C GLY A 177 30.64 9.88 -3.95
N GLY A 178 29.49 10.50 -4.17
CA GLY A 178 28.18 9.89 -3.92
C GLY A 178 27.04 10.88 -4.05
N SER A 179 26.43 10.92 -5.23
CA SER A 179 25.02 11.27 -5.52
C SER A 179 24.31 12.30 -4.62
N ALA A 180 24.11 13.49 -5.18
CA ALA A 180 22.98 14.40 -4.99
C ALA A 180 22.18 14.22 -3.68
N GLY A 181 22.47 15.10 -2.72
CA GLY A 181 21.68 15.25 -1.50
C GLY A 181 20.24 15.61 -1.83
N GLY A 182 19.32 14.76 -1.39
CA GLY A 182 17.93 15.15 -1.18
C GLY A 182 17.88 16.00 0.09
N GLY A 183 18.14 17.29 -0.08
CA GLY A 183 17.72 18.29 0.91
C GLY A 183 16.20 18.32 0.95
N MET A 184 15.65 18.56 2.14
CA MET A 184 14.23 18.81 2.35
C MET A 184 13.66 19.83 1.36
N PRO A 185 12.35 19.77 1.05
CA PRO A 185 11.64 20.93 0.52
C PRO A 185 12.00 22.16 1.36
N VAL A 186 12.42 23.24 0.70
CA VAL A 186 12.71 24.54 1.35
C VAL A 186 11.46 24.96 2.15
N GLU A 187 11.58 25.62 3.31
CA GLU A 187 10.41 26.08 4.10
C GLU A 187 9.30 26.73 3.24
N ALA A 188 9.71 27.43 2.17
CA ALA A 188 8.86 28.00 1.14
C ALA A 188 7.93 26.98 0.45
N GLU A 189 8.37 25.75 0.20
CA GLU A 189 7.60 24.69 -0.45
C GLU A 189 6.53 24.11 0.48
N VAL A 190 6.82 23.99 1.78
CA VAL A 190 5.81 23.63 2.79
C VAL A 190 4.76 24.72 2.93
N VAL A 191 5.19 25.98 2.98
CA VAL A 191 4.28 27.13 3.02
C VAL A 191 3.39 27.16 1.77
N ALA A 192 3.95 26.93 0.58
CA ALA A 192 3.20 26.87 -0.66
C ALA A 192 2.19 25.71 -0.67
N ALA A 193 2.59 24.52 -0.23
CA ALA A 193 1.73 23.34 -0.18
C ALA A 193 0.56 23.51 0.80
N VAL A 194 0.81 24.07 1.99
CA VAL A 194 -0.24 24.36 2.98
C VAL A 194 -1.19 25.43 2.48
N ARG A 195 -0.69 26.47 1.80
CA ARG A 195 -1.56 27.50 1.18
C ARG A 195 -2.41 26.94 0.04
N ALA A 196 -1.90 25.99 -0.73
CA ALA A 196 -2.67 25.32 -1.78
C ALA A 196 -3.85 24.48 -1.23
N MET A 197 -3.87 24.18 0.07
CA MET A 197 -4.97 23.48 0.74
C MET A 197 -6.07 24.41 1.26
N LEU A 198 -5.94 25.74 1.08
CA LEU A 198 -6.96 26.69 1.53
C LEU A 198 -8.31 26.36 0.87
N PRO A 199 -9.39 26.14 1.66
CA PRO A 199 -10.71 25.88 1.13
C PRO A 199 -11.26 27.11 0.41
N GLY A 200 -12.05 26.90 -0.64
CA GLY A 200 -12.69 28.00 -1.38
C GLY A 200 -13.72 28.74 -0.52
N LEU A 201 -14.01 30.01 -0.85
CA LEU A 201 -14.96 30.85 -0.08
C LEU A 201 -16.34 30.20 0.12
N LEU A 202 -16.87 29.51 -0.90
CA LEU A 202 -18.15 28.80 -0.80
C LEU A 202 -18.08 27.57 0.13
N GLU A 203 -16.95 26.88 0.16
CA GLU A 203 -16.74 25.72 1.04
C GLU A 203 -16.60 26.16 2.50
N ARG A 204 -15.96 27.32 2.73
CA ARG A 204 -15.85 27.97 4.04
C ARG A 204 -17.21 28.41 4.57
N GLU A 205 -18.04 29.02 3.73
CA GLU A 205 -19.39 29.45 4.11
C GLU A 205 -20.27 28.25 4.47
N ALA A 206 -20.18 27.17 3.68
CA ALA A 206 -20.95 25.93 3.85
C ALA A 206 -20.47 25.04 5.03
N ALA A 207 -19.30 25.30 5.61
CA ALA A 207 -18.76 24.49 6.69
C ALA A 207 -19.69 24.53 7.93
N PRO A 208 -20.18 23.38 8.42
CA PRO A 208 -21.08 23.34 9.59
C PRO A 208 -20.37 23.82 10.87
N SER A 209 -21.12 24.28 11.86
CA SER A 209 -20.55 24.60 13.18
C SER A 209 -20.06 23.33 13.87
N ILE A 210 -19.01 23.44 14.67
CA ILE A 210 -18.40 22.30 15.35
C ILE A 210 -19.40 21.57 16.28
N GLU A 211 -20.33 22.31 16.88
CA GLU A 211 -21.44 21.77 17.69
C GLU A 211 -22.43 20.96 16.84
N SER A 212 -22.81 21.46 15.66
CA SER A 212 -23.70 20.75 14.74
C SER A 212 -23.06 19.51 14.11
N ALA A 213 -21.73 19.50 14.02
CA ALA A 213 -20.94 18.43 13.42
C ALA A 213 -20.57 17.30 14.41
N ASP A 214 -20.92 17.43 15.70
CA ASP A 214 -20.52 16.54 16.80
C ASP A 214 -19.00 16.33 16.86
N VAL A 215 -18.26 17.45 16.75
CA VAL A 215 -16.80 17.48 16.80
C VAL A 215 -16.37 18.26 18.05
N SER A 216 -15.29 17.83 18.70
CA SER A 216 -14.71 18.53 19.86
C SER A 216 -13.24 18.81 19.57
N LEU A 217 -12.80 20.05 19.75
CA LEU A 217 -11.42 20.50 19.48
C LEU A 217 -10.36 19.81 20.35
N GLY A 218 -10.75 19.27 21.51
CA GLY A 218 -9.83 18.72 22.49
C GLY A 218 -8.90 19.78 23.10
N ALA A 219 -8.21 19.42 24.20
CA ALA A 219 -7.19 20.28 24.79
C ALA A 219 -5.85 20.09 24.06
N ARG A 220 -5.14 21.18 23.77
CA ARG A 220 -3.78 21.15 23.23
C ARG A 220 -2.84 22.00 24.08
N ARG A 221 -1.59 21.56 24.14
CA ARG A 221 -0.50 22.28 24.80
C ARG A 221 0.57 22.63 23.78
N ALA A 222 1.04 23.87 23.82
CA ALA A 222 2.05 24.39 22.92
C ALA A 222 3.05 25.22 23.75
N THR A 223 4.00 24.54 24.39
CA THR A 223 4.85 25.11 25.45
C THR A 223 6.24 25.52 24.96
N GLU A 224 6.72 24.96 23.86
CA GLU A 224 8.06 25.22 23.33
C GLU A 224 7.98 25.99 22.01
N VAL A 225 8.36 27.28 22.04
CA VAL A 225 8.46 28.10 20.82
C VAL A 225 9.83 27.91 20.20
N VAL A 226 9.87 27.44 18.96
CA VAL A 226 11.11 27.22 18.21
C VAL A 226 11.22 28.30 17.13
N GLY A 227 12.11 29.27 17.36
CA GLY A 227 12.41 30.38 16.44
C GLY A 227 12.14 31.77 17.05
N ASP A 228 12.83 32.80 16.54
CA ASP A 228 12.79 34.18 17.07
C ASP A 228 11.76 35.06 16.33
N ALA A 229 10.65 34.47 15.90
CA ALA A 229 9.67 35.14 15.06
C ALA A 229 8.78 36.10 15.88
N VAL A 230 8.93 37.40 15.64
CA VAL A 230 8.04 38.42 16.19
C VAL A 230 6.69 38.33 15.49
N ILE A 231 5.62 38.13 16.28
CA ILE A 231 4.24 38.10 15.80
C ILE A 231 3.62 39.46 16.11
N GLU A 232 3.42 40.26 15.05
CA GLU A 232 2.79 41.57 15.13
C GLU A 232 1.44 41.54 14.42
N GLY A 233 0.40 42.04 15.08
CA GLY A 233 -0.93 42.15 14.49
C GLY A 233 -2.04 42.30 15.52
N GLU A 234 -3.22 42.66 15.04
CA GLU A 234 -4.43 42.79 15.85
C GLU A 234 -5.08 41.42 16.09
N MET A 235 -5.58 41.20 17.31
CA MET A 235 -6.31 39.99 17.63
C MET A 235 -7.66 39.98 16.90
N PRO A 236 -8.02 38.90 16.19
CA PRO A 236 -9.36 38.78 15.59
C PRO A 236 -10.46 38.81 16.67
N ASP A 237 -11.63 39.35 16.33
CA ASP A 237 -12.81 39.31 17.21
C ASP A 237 -13.20 37.84 17.48
N ASP A 238 -13.45 37.52 18.76
CA ASP A 238 -13.83 36.19 19.23
C ASP A 238 -15.08 35.62 18.55
N ARG A 239 -15.92 36.48 17.97
CA ARG A 239 -17.13 36.10 17.23
C ARG A 239 -16.86 35.62 15.80
N LEU A 240 -15.69 35.91 15.25
CA LEU A 240 -15.35 35.51 13.89
C LEU A 240 -15.15 33.99 13.82
N ARG A 241 -15.51 33.40 12.68
CA ARG A 241 -15.38 31.97 12.43
C ARG A 241 -13.98 31.64 11.92
N VAL A 242 -13.44 30.53 12.39
CA VAL A 242 -12.25 29.85 11.84
C VAL A 242 -12.70 28.53 11.25
N VAL A 243 -12.20 28.22 10.06
CA VAL A 243 -12.46 26.94 9.39
C VAL A 243 -11.38 25.95 9.80
N ILE A 244 -11.78 24.72 10.09
CA ILE A 244 -10.91 23.68 10.62
C ILE A 244 -11.17 22.43 9.80
N ASP A 245 -10.12 21.81 9.29
CA ASP A 245 -10.23 20.43 8.82
C ASP A 245 -10.33 19.52 10.04
N ALA A 246 -11.52 18.98 10.33
CA ALA A 246 -11.80 18.20 11.53
C ALA A 246 -10.89 16.97 11.69
N ARG A 247 -10.23 16.52 10.63
CA ARG A 247 -9.25 15.43 10.67
C ARG A 247 -8.04 15.80 11.53
N VAL A 248 -7.62 17.07 11.49
CA VAL A 248 -6.40 17.57 12.14
C VAL A 248 -6.51 17.63 13.66
N ILE A 249 -7.74 17.66 14.17
CA ILE A 249 -8.03 17.74 15.61
C ILE A 249 -7.42 16.55 16.37
N ARG A 250 -7.19 15.42 15.70
CA ARG A 250 -6.57 14.23 16.29
C ARG A 250 -5.09 14.04 15.90
N GLU A 251 -4.55 14.91 15.05
CA GLU A 251 -3.19 14.82 14.55
C GLU A 251 -2.22 15.61 15.45
N ASP A 252 -0.97 15.15 15.54
CA ASP A 252 0.06 15.85 16.31
C ASP A 252 0.61 17.08 15.57
N LEU A 253 0.51 17.10 14.23
CA LEU A 253 0.94 18.20 13.37
C LEU A 253 -0.27 18.91 12.73
N LEU A 254 -0.37 20.21 12.94
CA LEU A 254 -1.33 21.09 12.27
C LEU A 254 -0.65 22.38 11.81
N PHE A 255 -1.30 23.05 10.87
CA PHE A 255 -0.85 24.34 10.36
C PHE A 255 -1.96 25.37 10.52
N LEU A 256 -1.63 26.52 11.10
CA LEU A 256 -2.50 27.68 11.11
C LEU A 256 -2.06 28.57 9.95
N VAL A 257 -2.98 28.79 9.02
CA VAL A 257 -2.77 29.67 7.87
C VAL A 257 -3.89 30.69 7.81
N ARG A 258 -3.55 31.94 7.53
CA ARG A 258 -4.51 33.01 7.35
C ARG A 258 -4.60 33.37 5.88
N ASP A 259 -5.81 33.28 5.35
CA ASP A 259 -6.14 33.78 4.02
C ASP A 259 -6.40 35.29 4.08
N GLY A 260 -6.00 36.01 3.03
CA GLY A 260 -6.23 37.45 2.90
C GLY A 260 -7.68 37.77 2.53
N ASP A 261 -8.36 36.83 1.90
CA ASP A 261 -9.76 36.98 1.48
C ASP A 261 -10.70 36.35 2.52
N ALA A 262 -11.35 37.18 3.34
CA ALA A 262 -12.30 36.76 4.36
C ALA A 262 -13.72 37.28 4.07
N LEU A 263 -14.72 36.39 4.20
CA LEU A 263 -16.14 36.78 4.14
C LEU A 263 -16.57 37.53 5.41
N PRO A 264 -17.67 38.30 5.38
CA PRO A 264 -18.23 38.89 6.60
C PRO A 264 -18.55 37.82 7.65
N GLY A 265 -17.85 37.85 8.79
CA GLY A 265 -17.99 36.86 9.86
C GLY A 265 -16.99 35.69 9.80
N ASP A 266 -16.13 35.64 8.78
CA ASP A 266 -14.97 34.74 8.70
C ASP A 266 -13.72 35.52 9.17
N SER A 267 -12.86 34.84 9.93
CA SER A 267 -11.60 35.41 10.43
C SER A 267 -10.47 35.36 9.40
N GLY A 268 -10.66 34.64 8.29
CA GLY A 268 -9.61 34.33 7.31
C GLY A 268 -8.78 33.12 7.73
N TRP A 269 -8.85 32.67 8.99
CA TRP A 269 -8.07 31.56 9.48
C TRP A 269 -8.58 30.20 9.02
N PHE A 270 -7.63 29.34 8.66
CA PHE A 270 -7.82 27.95 8.37
C PHE A 270 -6.82 27.10 9.16
N VAL A 271 -7.33 26.07 9.84
CA VAL A 271 -6.51 25.05 10.49
C VAL A 271 -6.38 23.86 9.55
N ALA A 272 -5.23 23.77 8.90
CA ALA A 272 -4.90 22.77 7.90
C ALA A 272 -4.16 21.58 8.50
N GLY A 273 -4.34 20.42 7.86
CA GLY A 273 -3.52 19.24 8.13
C GLY A 273 -2.18 19.34 7.43
N ALA A 274 -1.31 18.37 7.68
CA ALA A 274 -0.13 18.21 6.86
C ALA A 274 -0.52 18.00 5.37
N PRO A 275 0.24 18.56 4.40
CA PRO A 275 -0.01 18.32 2.97
C PRO A 275 0.02 16.84 2.56
N THR A 276 0.65 16.00 3.38
CA THR A 276 0.70 14.54 3.24
C THR A 276 -0.56 13.83 3.75
N LEU A 277 -1.49 14.54 4.38
CA LEU A 277 -2.76 13.98 4.87
C LEU A 277 -3.70 13.67 3.71
N HIS A 278 -3.75 12.40 3.31
CA HIS A 278 -4.58 11.93 2.21
C HIS A 278 -6.07 11.79 2.56
N GLY A 279 -6.95 12.02 1.58
CA GLY A 279 -8.41 11.94 1.70
C GLY A 279 -9.09 13.31 1.54
N GLU A 280 -10.42 13.32 1.43
CA GLU A 280 -11.17 14.58 1.32
C GLU A 280 -11.23 15.33 2.67
N PRO A 281 -11.03 16.66 2.68
CA PRO A 281 -11.08 17.47 3.89
C PRO A 281 -12.48 17.48 4.49
N ARG A 282 -12.57 17.28 5.81
CA ARG A 282 -13.83 17.39 6.54
C ARG A 282 -13.89 18.76 7.21
N LEU A 283 -14.37 19.75 6.47
CA LEU A 283 -14.44 21.13 6.96
C LEU A 283 -15.51 21.30 8.04
N VAL A 284 -15.13 21.93 9.14
CA VAL A 284 -16.02 22.41 10.20
C VAL A 284 -15.62 23.84 10.56
N SER A 285 -16.50 24.55 11.25
CA SER A 285 -16.24 25.91 11.70
C SER A 285 -16.43 26.06 13.21
N ALA A 286 -15.55 26.82 13.84
CA ALA A 286 -15.64 27.21 15.25
C ALA A 286 -15.44 28.72 15.34
N THR A 287 -15.87 29.35 16.43
CA THR A 287 -15.53 30.76 16.66
C THR A 287 -14.10 30.89 17.21
N ILE A 288 -13.44 32.02 16.99
CA ILE A 288 -12.11 32.29 17.56
C ILE A 288 -12.14 32.14 19.09
N GLY A 289 -13.21 32.58 19.75
CA GLY A 289 -13.39 32.38 21.19
C GLY A 289 -13.41 30.90 21.61
N GLN A 290 -14.12 30.04 20.86
CA GLN A 290 -14.16 28.60 21.13
C GLN A 290 -12.79 27.94 20.96
N VAL A 291 -12.03 28.36 19.95
CA VAL A 291 -10.68 27.82 19.72
C VAL A 291 -9.68 28.31 20.75
N ARG A 292 -9.77 29.57 21.20
CA ARG A 292 -8.93 30.10 22.28
C ARG A 292 -9.20 29.42 23.63
N GLU A 293 -10.45 29.09 23.92
CA GLU A 293 -10.80 28.33 25.12
C GLU A 293 -10.22 26.90 25.07
N ALA A 294 -10.25 26.26 23.90
CA ALA A 294 -9.71 24.93 23.72
C ALA A 294 -8.17 24.89 23.71
N TRP A 295 -7.54 25.88 23.04
CA TRP A 295 -6.10 25.95 22.78
C TRP A 295 -5.51 27.30 23.26
N PRO A 296 -5.47 27.55 24.58
CA PRO A 296 -5.06 28.83 25.14
C PRO A 296 -3.60 29.18 24.82
N ASP A 297 -2.73 28.18 24.72
CA ASP A 297 -1.31 28.35 24.41
C ASP A 297 -1.06 28.92 23.00
N LEU A 298 -2.05 28.79 22.11
CA LEU A 298 -1.94 29.32 20.74
C LEU A 298 -2.40 30.78 20.62
N GLU A 299 -2.83 31.42 21.71
CA GLU A 299 -3.40 32.77 21.71
C GLU A 299 -2.52 33.79 20.98
N ALA A 300 -1.22 33.78 21.23
CA ALA A 300 -0.27 34.73 20.63
C ALA A 300 -0.22 34.64 19.09
N TYR A 301 -0.48 33.45 18.51
CA TYR A 301 -0.30 33.18 17.09
C TYR A 301 -1.47 33.64 16.22
N TRP A 302 -2.66 33.82 16.80
CA TRP A 302 -3.83 34.36 16.07
C TRP A 302 -3.66 35.81 15.60
N ARG A 303 -2.64 36.51 16.13
CA ARG A 303 -2.23 37.84 15.68
C ARG A 303 -1.41 37.82 14.40
N ALA A 304 -0.94 36.66 13.95
CA ALA A 304 -0.08 36.60 12.78
C ALA A 304 -0.80 37.05 11.50
N GLY A 305 -0.04 37.72 10.64
CA GLY A 305 -0.50 38.19 9.34
C GLY A 305 -0.61 37.07 8.30
N THR A 306 -1.11 37.42 7.12
CA THR A 306 -1.29 36.52 5.97
C THR A 306 -0.02 35.89 5.48
N GLU A 307 1.15 36.50 5.70
CA GLU A 307 2.46 36.05 5.23
C GLU A 307 3.03 34.87 6.04
N MET A 308 2.46 34.59 7.22
CA MET A 308 2.95 33.58 8.14
C MET A 308 2.10 32.31 8.08
N VAL A 309 2.77 31.17 8.22
CA VAL A 309 2.16 29.87 8.48
C VAL A 309 2.72 29.36 9.78
N ILE A 310 1.87 29.08 10.76
CA ILE A 310 2.32 28.55 12.05
C ILE A 310 2.15 27.04 12.03
N ALA A 311 3.26 26.31 12.15
CA ALA A 311 3.26 24.87 12.31
C ALA A 311 3.27 24.53 13.80
N VAL A 312 2.31 23.73 14.24
CA VAL A 312 2.22 23.22 15.61
C VAL A 312 2.42 21.72 15.57
N GLU A 313 3.51 21.23 16.16
CA GLU A 313 3.89 19.83 16.22
C GLU A 313 4.01 19.39 17.69
N GLY A 314 3.01 18.68 18.20
CA GLY A 314 2.94 18.32 19.61
C GLY A 314 2.97 19.58 20.50
N GLU A 315 4.00 19.69 21.34
CA GLU A 315 4.21 20.87 22.23
C GLU A 315 5.03 21.98 21.58
N ARG A 316 5.53 21.79 20.36
CA ARG A 316 6.39 22.76 19.67
C ARG A 316 5.60 23.61 18.70
N VAL A 317 5.94 24.89 18.64
CA VAL A 317 5.41 25.82 17.64
C VAL A 317 6.55 26.42 16.84
N ARG A 318 6.41 26.40 15.51
CA ARG A 318 7.32 27.07 14.57
C ARG A 318 6.53 28.04 13.71
N VAL A 319 7.09 29.23 13.49
CA VAL A 319 6.53 30.22 12.58
C VAL A 319 7.31 30.16 11.27
N LEU A 320 6.65 29.71 10.21
CA LEU A 320 7.20 29.66 8.86
C LEU A 320 6.80 30.93 8.11
N ARG A 321 7.74 31.57 7.43
CA ARG A 321 7.46 32.73 6.57
C ARG A 321 7.51 32.29 5.11
N ALA A 322 6.56 32.74 4.30
CA ALA A 322 6.81 32.79 2.87
C ALA A 322 7.98 33.77 2.65
N LEU A 323 9.01 33.36 1.90
CA LEU A 323 9.93 34.35 1.33
C LEU A 323 9.08 35.23 0.43
N SER A 324 8.80 36.45 0.88
CA SER A 324 8.28 37.49 0.00
C SER A 324 9.27 37.61 -1.16
N ASP A 325 8.78 37.55 -2.40
CA ASP A 325 9.55 38.01 -3.54
C ASP A 325 10.06 39.41 -3.20
N ASP A 326 11.35 39.51 -2.90
CA ASP A 326 12.06 40.78 -2.87
C ASP A 326 12.17 41.23 -4.34
N SER A 327 11.04 41.66 -4.89
CA SER A 327 11.01 42.54 -6.04
C SER A 327 11.54 43.87 -5.53
N GLY A 328 12.88 43.93 -5.49
CA GLY A 328 13.65 45.11 -5.18
C GLY A 328 13.04 46.27 -5.94
N THR A 329 12.36 47.13 -5.18
CA THR A 329 12.05 48.47 -5.62
C THR A 329 13.41 49.14 -5.74
N ILE A 330 13.97 49.13 -6.95
CA ILE A 330 15.10 49.98 -7.31
C ILE A 330 14.62 51.40 -7.06
N ARG A 331 15.00 51.91 -5.89
CA ARG A 331 14.87 53.30 -5.50
C ARG A 331 15.94 54.02 -6.29
N ASP A 332 15.59 54.39 -7.52
CA ASP A 332 16.45 55.21 -8.37
C ASP A 332 16.47 56.63 -7.76
N GLN A 333 17.45 56.87 -6.90
CA GLN A 333 17.89 58.22 -6.56
C GLN A 333 18.85 58.67 -7.66
N PRO A 334 18.57 59.75 -8.40
CA PRO A 334 19.60 60.38 -9.21
C PRO A 334 20.49 61.20 -8.28
N GLU A 335 21.74 60.78 -8.13
CA GLU A 335 22.82 61.65 -7.67
C GLU A 335 23.05 62.75 -8.71
N GLU A 336 22.78 64.00 -8.31
CA GLU A 336 23.50 65.16 -8.83
C GLU A 336 24.99 64.95 -8.55
N ASP A 337 25.84 65.00 -9.57
CA ASP A 337 26.77 66.13 -9.71
C ASP A 337 27.65 66.11 -10.97
N ALA A 338 27.67 67.28 -11.62
CA ALA A 338 28.81 67.97 -12.24
C ALA A 338 29.50 67.42 -13.51
N SER A 339 29.22 68.05 -14.67
CA SER A 339 30.15 68.99 -15.33
C SER A 339 29.87 69.15 -16.84
N SER A 340 29.29 70.29 -17.22
CA SER A 340 29.84 71.29 -18.19
C SER A 340 28.75 72.22 -18.69
#